data_AF-A0A849D6H8-F1
#
_entry.id   AF-A0A849D6H8-F1
#
_cell.length_a   1.000
_cell.length_b   1.000
_cell.length_c   1.000
_cell.angle_alpha   90.00
_cell.angle_beta   90.00
_cell.angle_gamma   90.00
#
_symmetry.space_group_name_H-M   'P 1'
#
loop_
_entity.id
_entity.type
_entity.pdbx_description
1 polymer ?
#
loop_
_entity_poly.entity_id
_entity_poly.type
_entity_poly.pdbx_seq_one_letter_code
_entity_poly.pdbx_strand_id
1 'polypeptide(L)'
;KSSPHGNTQPPFLPGELAIGSQARFFARVGGNTPKEMTEVFIEAAGFKGTSLIEVLQNCVIFNDGAFAKYTDKAVRADKQLFVKHGEPMIFGKERDKGLVLNGLKLEVVTLGENGITEADLLVHNAELEDPTLHQMLVRSEYPMVTGIIRSVPDITFEEREAQLTDNVKAKSNFTKTDDLFFSGETYEVD
;
A
#
# COMPACT_ATOMS: atom_id res chain seq x y z
N LYS A 1 -5.50 32.15 0.22
CA LYS A 1 -5.92 30.84 0.79
C LYS A 1 -7.45 30.87 0.94
N SER A 2 -8.16 29.82 0.52
CA SER A 2 -9.64 29.76 0.48
C SER A 2 -10.31 29.42 1.82
N SER A 3 -9.55 28.94 2.81
CA SER A 3 -10.05 28.54 4.13
C SER A 3 -9.37 29.34 5.26
N PRO A 4 -9.63 30.66 5.38
CA PRO A 4 -8.97 31.52 6.37
C PRO A 4 -9.33 31.19 7.83
N HIS A 5 -10.47 30.55 8.06
CA HIS A 5 -10.93 30.11 9.38
C HIS A 5 -10.68 28.61 9.63
N GLY A 6 -9.84 27.97 8.80
CA GLY A 6 -9.60 26.53 8.84
C GLY A 6 -10.53 25.73 7.94
N ASN A 7 -10.24 24.43 7.81
CA ASN A 7 -11.08 23.49 7.08
C ASN A 7 -11.98 22.74 8.08
N THR A 8 -13.28 22.69 7.81
CA THR A 8 -14.27 21.97 8.64
C THR A 8 -14.43 20.51 8.23
N GLN A 9 -13.96 20.15 7.04
CA GLN A 9 -14.03 18.79 6.53
C GLN A 9 -12.85 17.97 7.03
N PRO A 10 -13.09 16.80 7.65
CA PRO A 10 -12.01 15.87 7.95
C PRO A 10 -11.39 15.37 6.64
N PRO A 11 -10.06 15.23 6.57
CA PRO A 11 -9.42 14.65 5.39
C PRO A 11 -9.77 13.16 5.29
N PHE A 12 -9.83 12.64 4.06
CA PHE A 12 -9.77 11.18 3.89
C PHE A 12 -8.33 10.70 4.14
N LEU A 13 -8.18 9.43 4.50
CA LEU A 13 -6.88 8.79 4.66
C LEU A 13 -6.54 8.02 3.37
N PRO A 14 -5.47 8.38 2.63
CA PRO A 14 -5.11 7.72 1.38
C PRO A 14 -4.93 6.21 1.53
N GLY A 15 -4.33 5.76 2.64
CA GLY A 15 -4.20 4.34 2.94
C GLY A 15 -5.53 3.61 3.14
N GLU A 16 -6.49 4.21 3.86
CA GLU A 16 -7.82 3.59 4.01
C GLU A 16 -8.53 3.51 2.65
N LEU A 17 -8.43 4.56 1.81
CA LEU A 17 -9.03 4.57 0.49
C LEU A 17 -8.43 3.50 -0.42
N ALA A 18 -7.10 3.36 -0.41
CA ALA A 18 -6.38 2.41 -1.23
C ALA A 18 -6.72 0.96 -0.84
N ILE A 19 -6.57 0.63 0.45
CA ILE A 19 -6.82 -0.73 0.95
C ILE A 19 -8.32 -1.07 0.87
N GLY A 20 -9.21 -0.11 1.17
CA GLY A 20 -10.65 -0.27 0.99
C GLY A 20 -11.07 -0.52 -0.47
N SER A 21 -10.29 -0.02 -1.43
CA SER A 21 -10.45 -0.29 -2.87
C SER A 21 -9.71 -1.55 -3.34
N GLN A 22 -9.25 -2.40 -2.41
CA GLN A 22 -8.51 -3.64 -2.70
C GLN A 22 -7.17 -3.41 -3.43
N ALA A 23 -6.50 -2.27 -3.20
CA ALA A 23 -5.15 -2.05 -3.72
C ALA A 23 -4.23 -3.24 -3.36
N ARG A 24 -3.49 -3.73 -4.35
CA ARG A 24 -2.58 -4.87 -4.17
C ARG A 24 -1.20 -4.43 -3.70
N PHE A 25 -0.79 -3.21 -4.00
CA PHE A 25 0.43 -2.62 -3.48
C PHE A 25 0.15 -1.25 -2.86
N PHE A 26 0.53 -1.09 -1.59
CA PHE A 26 0.44 0.18 -0.87
C PHE A 26 1.67 0.37 0.02
N ALA A 27 2.31 1.53 -0.11
CA ALA A 27 3.41 1.94 0.76
C ALA A 27 3.20 3.37 1.27
N ARG A 28 3.76 3.67 2.45
CA ARG A 28 3.81 5.03 3.02
C ARG A 28 5.22 5.38 3.42
N VAL A 29 5.70 6.57 3.07
CA VAL A 29 7.08 7.00 3.36
C VAL A 29 7.18 8.50 3.68
N GLY A 30 8.15 8.87 4.51
CA GLY A 30 8.43 10.28 4.80
C GLY A 30 9.18 10.97 3.65
N GLY A 31 8.74 12.15 3.22
CA GLY A 31 9.41 12.90 2.15
C GLY A 31 10.85 13.34 2.44
N ASN A 32 11.29 13.24 3.71
CA ASN A 32 12.64 13.54 4.16
C ASN A 32 13.51 12.28 4.41
N THR A 33 13.14 11.14 3.82
CA THR A 33 13.81 9.84 4.04
C THR A 33 14.31 9.20 2.72
N PRO A 34 15.34 9.77 2.06
CA PRO A 34 15.74 9.32 0.72
C PRO A 34 16.08 7.83 0.61
N LYS A 35 16.67 7.23 1.65
CA LYS A 35 17.02 5.80 1.65
C LYS A 35 15.79 4.90 1.58
N GLU A 36 14.81 5.18 2.43
CA GLU A 36 13.54 4.42 2.49
C GLU A 36 12.69 4.66 1.26
N MET A 37 12.67 5.89 0.73
CA MET A 37 12.01 6.19 -0.53
C MET A 37 12.60 5.37 -1.67
N THR A 38 13.93 5.30 -1.77
CA THR A 38 14.60 4.48 -2.80
C THR A 38 14.24 3.00 -2.67
N GLU A 39 14.27 2.45 -1.44
CA GLU A 39 13.87 1.05 -1.17
C GLU A 39 12.43 0.80 -1.64
N VAL A 40 11.48 1.63 -1.20
CA VAL A 40 10.07 1.51 -1.57
C VAL A 40 9.84 1.67 -3.09
N PHE A 41 10.53 2.60 -3.75
CA PHE A 41 10.35 2.86 -5.18
C PHE A 41 10.90 1.74 -6.06
N ILE A 42 12.00 1.10 -5.66
CA ILE A 42 12.56 -0.06 -6.38
C ILE A 42 11.58 -1.22 -6.33
N GLU A 43 11.06 -1.56 -5.14
CA GLU A 43 10.07 -2.62 -4.99
C GLU A 43 8.76 -2.32 -5.72
N ALA A 44 8.27 -1.08 -5.62
CA ALA A 44 7.07 -0.64 -6.33
C ALA A 44 7.20 -0.72 -7.86
N ALA A 45 8.40 -0.50 -8.40
CA ALA A 45 8.68 -0.63 -9.83
C ALA A 45 8.80 -2.10 -10.27
N GLY A 46 9.22 -2.99 -9.37
CA GLY A 46 9.28 -4.43 -9.60
C GLY A 46 7.91 -5.11 -9.49
N PHE A 47 6.96 -4.51 -8.76
CA PHE A 47 5.63 -5.05 -8.54
C PHE A 47 4.84 -5.22 -9.85
N LYS A 48 4.22 -6.40 -10.03
CA LYS A 48 3.36 -6.70 -11.17
C LYS A 48 1.93 -6.27 -10.89
N GLY A 49 1.63 -5.02 -11.23
CA GLY A 49 0.31 -4.43 -11.08
C GLY A 49 0.37 -2.94 -10.77
N THR A 50 -0.69 -2.40 -10.18
CA THR A 50 -0.74 -0.99 -9.79
C THR A 50 -0.15 -0.78 -8.40
N SER A 51 0.86 0.10 -8.32
CA SER A 51 1.52 0.50 -7.07
C SER A 51 1.06 1.89 -6.64
N LEU A 52 0.58 2.04 -5.39
CA LEU A 52 0.28 3.32 -4.77
C LEU A 52 1.25 3.62 -3.63
N ILE A 53 1.85 4.82 -3.64
CA ILE A 53 2.82 5.24 -2.63
C ILE A 53 2.42 6.59 -2.06
N GLU A 54 2.13 6.62 -0.76
CA GLU A 54 1.84 7.83 0.00
C GLU A 54 3.15 8.46 0.50
N VAL A 55 3.51 9.63 -0.03
CA VAL A 55 4.69 10.39 0.42
C VAL A 55 4.25 11.54 1.32
N LEU A 56 4.67 11.49 2.60
CA LEU A 56 4.41 12.54 3.59
C LEU A 56 5.36 13.73 3.35
N GLN A 57 5.03 14.53 2.35
CA GLN A 57 5.86 15.64 1.88
C GLN A 57 5.49 16.95 2.57
N ASN A 58 6.45 17.57 3.26
CA ASN A 58 6.28 18.92 3.79
C ASN A 58 6.35 19.97 2.66
N CYS A 59 5.53 21.00 2.73
CA CYS A 59 5.59 22.16 1.85
C CYS A 59 5.93 23.40 2.69
N VAL A 60 7.21 23.78 2.70
CA VAL A 60 7.74 24.87 3.55
C VAL A 60 7.04 26.21 3.31
N ILE A 61 6.58 26.46 2.08
CA ILE A 61 5.97 27.75 1.72
C ILE A 61 4.51 27.85 2.21
N PHE A 62 3.74 26.77 2.10
CA PHE A 62 2.28 26.84 2.28
C PHE A 62 1.75 26.06 3.50
N ASN A 63 2.46 25.03 3.95
CA ASN A 63 2.01 24.10 4.98
C ASN A 63 3.21 23.53 5.77
N ASP A 64 4.01 24.44 6.34
CA ASP A 64 5.22 24.06 7.05
C ASP A 64 4.93 23.28 8.34
N GLY A 65 5.73 22.26 8.61
CA GLY A 65 5.60 21.40 9.77
C GLY A 65 4.42 20.42 9.74
N ALA A 66 3.69 20.29 8.62
CA ALA A 66 2.46 19.48 8.54
C ALA A 66 2.62 18.03 9.04
N PHE A 67 3.79 17.45 8.82
CA PHE A 67 4.11 16.07 9.21
C PHE A 67 5.20 15.97 10.28
N ALA A 68 5.67 17.09 10.84
CA ALA A 68 6.82 17.12 11.75
C ALA A 68 6.63 16.21 12.98
N LYS A 69 5.40 16.04 13.46
CA LYS A 69 5.06 15.10 14.54
C LYS A 69 5.45 13.63 14.28
N TYR A 70 5.66 13.27 13.02
CA TYR A 70 6.11 11.93 12.60
C TYR A 70 7.47 11.94 11.90
N THR A 71 7.77 12.98 11.13
CA THR A 71 8.95 13.00 10.25
C THR A 71 10.15 13.73 10.84
N ASP A 72 10.01 14.48 11.94
CA ASP A 72 11.14 15.14 12.60
C ASP A 72 12.13 14.11 13.16
N LYS A 73 13.42 14.32 12.91
CA LYS A 73 14.50 13.40 13.32
C LYS A 73 14.50 13.13 14.82
N ALA A 74 14.09 14.08 15.65
CA ALA A 74 14.10 13.95 17.11
C ALA A 74 13.03 12.97 17.61
N VAL A 75 11.92 12.79 16.89
CA VAL A 75 10.78 11.98 17.34
C VAL A 75 10.50 10.77 16.46
N ARG A 76 11.01 10.77 15.22
CA ARG A 76 10.66 9.80 14.19
C ARG A 76 10.83 8.34 14.63
N ALA A 77 11.95 7.99 15.26
CA ALA A 77 12.21 6.63 15.70
C ALA A 77 11.17 6.11 16.71
N ASP A 78 10.60 7.01 17.52
CA ASP A 78 9.59 6.70 18.52
C ASP A 78 8.15 6.88 18.03
N LYS A 79 7.95 7.54 16.88
CA LYS A 79 6.61 7.88 16.35
C LYS A 79 6.27 7.12 15.07
N GLN A 80 7.26 6.55 14.39
CA GLN A 80 7.07 5.74 13.19
C GLN A 80 7.50 4.29 13.45
N LEU A 81 6.80 3.37 12.80
CA LEU A 81 7.21 1.99 12.63
C LEU A 81 7.41 1.77 11.14
N PHE A 82 8.66 1.60 10.71
CA PHE A 82 8.97 1.20 9.35
C PHE A 82 8.87 -0.32 9.25
N VAL A 83 7.83 -0.83 8.60
CA VAL A 83 7.59 -2.27 8.47
C VAL A 83 8.37 -2.87 7.32
N LYS A 84 8.84 -4.10 7.54
CA LYS A 84 9.49 -4.95 6.53
C LYS A 84 8.83 -6.32 6.53
N HIS A 85 8.62 -6.88 5.35
CA HIS A 85 7.99 -8.18 5.22
C HIS A 85 8.82 -9.25 5.96
N GLY A 86 8.17 -10.07 6.78
CA GLY A 86 8.78 -11.13 7.57
C GLY A 86 9.47 -10.67 8.86
N GLU A 87 9.52 -9.36 9.15
CA GLU A 87 10.15 -8.82 10.36
C GLU A 87 9.12 -8.53 11.47
N PRO A 88 9.50 -8.67 12.75
CA PRO A 88 8.67 -8.23 13.87
C PRO A 88 8.43 -6.72 13.82
N MET A 89 7.22 -6.30 14.15
CA MET A 89 6.78 -4.91 14.17
C MET A 89 7.32 -4.15 15.40
N ILE A 90 8.63 -3.95 15.44
CA ILE A 90 9.36 -3.30 16.53
C ILE A 90 9.87 -1.91 16.12
N PHE A 91 9.76 -0.93 17.02
CA PHE A 91 10.16 0.46 16.83
C PHE A 91 10.61 1.08 18.15
N GLY A 92 10.85 2.39 18.16
CA GLY A 92 11.46 3.10 19.28
C GLY A 92 12.94 3.37 19.02
N LYS A 93 13.45 4.47 19.58
CA LYS A 93 14.86 4.83 19.43
C LYS A 93 15.79 3.74 19.96
N GLU A 94 15.40 3.08 21.03
CA GLU A 94 16.12 1.97 21.66
C GLU A 94 15.59 0.59 21.22
N ARG A 95 14.68 0.54 20.23
CA ARG A 95 13.98 -0.67 19.78
C ARG A 95 13.29 -1.42 20.93
N ASP A 96 12.61 -0.67 21.76
CA ASP A 96 11.99 -1.12 23.01
C ASP A 96 10.46 -1.21 22.93
N LYS A 97 9.85 -0.84 21.79
CA LYS A 97 8.40 -0.85 21.59
C LYS A 97 8.00 -1.76 20.44
N GLY A 98 6.84 -2.38 20.52
CA GLY A 98 6.31 -3.21 19.45
C GLY A 98 4.80 -3.15 19.33
N LEU A 99 4.27 -3.75 18.26
CA LEU A 99 2.83 -3.90 18.05
C LEU A 99 2.37 -5.34 18.34
N VAL A 100 1.29 -5.44 19.11
CA VAL A 100 0.55 -6.69 19.35
C VAL A 100 -0.90 -6.54 18.92
N LEU A 101 -1.57 -7.66 18.67
CA LEU A 101 -3.01 -7.68 18.42
C LEU A 101 -3.75 -8.12 19.68
N ASN A 102 -4.56 -7.22 20.25
CA ASN A 102 -5.44 -7.51 21.38
C ASN A 102 -6.90 -7.47 20.89
N GLY A 103 -7.46 -8.65 20.62
CA GLY A 103 -8.77 -8.77 19.96
C GLY A 103 -8.74 -8.16 18.56
N LEU A 104 -9.46 -7.05 18.36
CA LEU A 104 -9.53 -6.30 17.08
C LEU A 104 -8.84 -4.93 17.16
N LYS A 105 -7.87 -4.77 18.05
CA LYS A 105 -7.11 -3.52 18.23
C LYS A 105 -5.62 -3.77 18.19
N LEU A 106 -4.90 -2.88 17.51
CA LEU A 106 -3.44 -2.80 17.61
C LEU A 106 -3.08 -2.07 18.91
N GLU A 107 -2.22 -2.67 19.71
CA GLU A 107 -1.72 -2.09 20.95
C GLU A 107 -0.19 -1.99 20.90
N VAL A 108 0.31 -0.86 21.40
CA VAL A 108 1.76 -0.65 21.58
C VAL A 108 2.16 -1.24 22.92
N VAL A 109 3.15 -2.11 22.90
CA VAL A 109 3.75 -2.73 24.11
C VAL A 109 5.21 -2.34 24.22
N THR A 110 5.73 -2.37 25.44
CA THR A 110 7.16 -2.20 25.73
C THR A 110 7.79 -3.57 25.98
N LEU A 111 8.92 -3.86 25.33
CA LEU A 111 9.63 -5.11 25.52
C LEU A 111 10.25 -5.18 26.93
N GLY A 112 10.17 -6.35 27.56
CA GLY A 112 10.66 -6.57 28.93
C GLY A 112 9.66 -6.17 30.02
N GLU A 113 8.61 -5.42 29.70
CA GLU A 113 7.48 -5.17 30.61
C GLU A 113 6.45 -6.31 30.50
N ASN A 114 5.86 -6.71 31.63
CA ASN A 114 4.83 -7.76 31.69
C ASN A 114 5.23 -9.10 31.05
N GLY A 115 6.53 -9.38 30.92
CA GLY A 115 7.05 -10.60 30.27
C GLY A 115 6.97 -10.59 28.75
N ILE A 116 6.65 -9.45 28.12
CA ILE A 116 6.58 -9.32 26.66
C ILE A 116 7.99 -9.41 26.05
N THR A 117 8.11 -10.27 25.04
CA THR A 117 9.32 -10.50 24.26
C THR A 117 9.07 -10.21 22.78
N GLU A 118 10.13 -10.23 21.96
CA GLU A 118 10.00 -10.08 20.51
C GLU A 118 9.09 -11.14 19.86
N ALA A 119 9.00 -12.34 20.46
CA ALA A 119 8.17 -13.43 19.96
C ALA A 119 6.67 -13.17 20.10
N ASP A 120 6.28 -12.24 20.97
CA ASP A 120 4.87 -11.86 21.19
C ASP A 120 4.41 -10.78 20.20
N LEU A 121 5.34 -10.14 19.49
CA LEU A 121 5.04 -9.07 18.53
C LEU A 121 4.44 -9.62 17.24
N LEU A 122 3.62 -8.80 16.60
CA LEU A 122 3.16 -9.09 15.24
C LEU A 122 4.35 -9.12 14.28
N VAL A 123 4.40 -10.15 13.45
CA VAL A 123 5.31 -10.20 12.29
C VAL A 123 4.58 -9.61 11.08
N HIS A 124 5.20 -8.64 10.41
CA HIS A 124 4.58 -8.01 9.27
C HIS A 124 4.56 -8.94 8.06
N ASN A 125 3.37 -9.17 7.50
CA ASN A 125 3.21 -9.88 6.24
C ASN A 125 2.56 -8.95 5.21
N ALA A 126 3.39 -8.35 4.35
CA ALA A 126 2.92 -7.50 3.26
C ALA A 126 2.10 -8.27 2.19
N GLU A 127 2.29 -9.59 2.08
CA GLU A 127 1.70 -10.44 1.04
C GLU A 127 0.42 -11.13 1.49
N LEU A 128 -0.06 -10.84 2.71
CA LEU A 128 -1.30 -11.43 3.24
C LEU A 128 -2.51 -11.04 2.36
N GLU A 129 -3.19 -12.03 1.79
CA GLU A 129 -4.34 -11.77 0.90
C GLU A 129 -5.44 -10.95 1.60
N ASP A 130 -5.79 -11.34 2.83
CA ASP A 130 -6.74 -10.64 3.69
C ASP A 130 -6.19 -9.24 4.06
N PRO A 131 -6.85 -8.15 3.66
CA PRO A 131 -6.38 -6.80 3.90
C PRO A 131 -6.63 -6.31 5.32
N THR A 132 -7.24 -7.10 6.22
CA THR A 132 -7.66 -6.65 7.55
C THR A 132 -6.51 -6.05 8.36
N LEU A 133 -5.37 -6.75 8.44
CA LEU A 133 -4.21 -6.22 9.16
C LEU A 133 -3.67 -4.96 8.48
N HIS A 134 -3.58 -4.94 7.14
CA HIS A 134 -3.14 -3.76 6.40
C HIS A 134 -4.06 -2.56 6.64
N GLN A 135 -5.37 -2.77 6.72
CA GLN A 135 -6.36 -1.76 7.08
C GLN A 135 -6.14 -1.25 8.52
N MET A 136 -5.81 -2.12 9.48
CA MET A 136 -5.48 -1.69 10.84
C MET A 136 -4.19 -0.86 10.87
N LEU A 137 -3.17 -1.24 10.11
CA LEU A 137 -1.88 -0.56 10.04
C LEU A 137 -1.99 0.84 9.42
N VAL A 138 -2.72 1.01 8.30
CA VAL A 138 -2.86 2.33 7.66
C VAL A 138 -3.63 3.34 8.52
N ARG A 139 -4.49 2.83 9.43
CA ARG A 139 -5.30 3.60 10.40
C ARG A 139 -4.56 3.94 11.68
N SER A 140 -3.43 3.30 11.94
CA SER A 140 -2.66 3.53 13.16
C SER A 140 -2.07 4.94 13.18
N GLU A 141 -2.46 5.73 14.18
CA GLU A 141 -1.88 7.06 14.44
C GLU A 141 -0.61 7.00 15.29
N TYR A 142 -0.47 5.96 16.15
CA TYR A 142 0.70 5.74 16.99
C TYR A 142 1.00 4.23 17.15
N PRO A 143 2.15 3.75 16.62
CA PRO A 143 3.03 4.46 15.71
C PRO A 143 2.34 4.70 14.36
N MET A 144 2.79 5.71 13.63
CA MET A 144 2.48 5.82 12.22
C MET A 144 3.27 4.74 11.46
N VAL A 145 2.55 3.83 10.81
CA VAL A 145 3.17 2.75 10.03
C VAL A 145 3.64 3.28 8.68
N THR A 146 4.91 3.06 8.36
CA THR A 146 5.59 3.41 7.10
C THR A 146 6.28 2.17 6.52
N GLY A 147 6.77 2.24 5.28
CA GLY A 147 7.30 1.10 4.52
C GLY A 147 6.25 0.51 3.58
N ILE A 148 6.51 -0.71 3.09
CA ILE A 148 5.59 -1.46 2.21
C ILE A 148 4.58 -2.17 3.10
N ILE A 149 3.38 -1.60 3.22
CA ILE A 149 2.32 -2.12 4.08
C ILE A 149 1.63 -3.30 3.40
N ARG A 150 1.47 -3.24 2.07
CA ARG A 150 0.84 -4.30 1.28
C ARG A 150 1.57 -4.47 -0.06
N SER A 151 1.77 -5.71 -0.48
CA SER A 151 2.33 -6.13 -1.77
C SER A 151 1.85 -7.54 -2.08
N VAL A 152 0.59 -7.69 -2.49
CA VAL A 152 -0.03 -8.99 -2.77
C VAL A 152 0.03 -9.27 -4.28
N PRO A 153 0.68 -10.36 -4.72
CA PRO A 153 0.71 -10.72 -6.14
C PRO A 153 -0.69 -11.12 -6.63
N ASP A 154 -0.98 -10.80 -7.89
CA ASP A 154 -2.19 -11.22 -8.59
C ASP A 154 -1.90 -11.20 -10.09
N ILE A 155 -2.75 -11.85 -10.88
CA ILE A 155 -2.70 -11.75 -12.34
C ILE A 155 -3.12 -10.34 -12.77
N THR A 156 -2.29 -9.69 -13.59
CA THR A 156 -2.52 -8.31 -14.01
C THR A 156 -3.71 -8.19 -14.95
N PHE A 157 -4.16 -6.96 -15.17
CA PHE A 157 -5.26 -6.71 -16.11
C PHE A 157 -4.89 -7.19 -17.52
N GLU A 158 -3.68 -6.88 -17.98
CA GLU A 158 -3.16 -7.26 -19.29
C GLU A 158 -3.07 -8.78 -19.45
N GLU A 159 -2.65 -9.49 -18.41
CA GLU A 159 -2.58 -10.95 -18.40
C GLU A 159 -3.98 -11.58 -18.45
N ARG A 160 -4.97 -10.99 -17.74
CA ARG A 160 -6.38 -11.43 -17.81
C ARG A 160 -6.96 -11.20 -19.20
N GLU A 161 -6.69 -10.06 -19.83
CA GLU A 161 -7.13 -9.75 -21.20
C GLU A 161 -6.49 -10.68 -22.23
N ALA A 162 -5.19 -10.98 -22.08
CA ALA A 162 -4.50 -11.93 -22.93
C ALA A 162 -5.11 -13.33 -22.81
N GLN A 163 -5.33 -13.81 -21.59
CA GLN A 163 -5.97 -15.10 -21.34
C GLN A 163 -7.39 -15.17 -21.92
N LEU A 164 -8.18 -14.09 -21.77
CA LEU A 164 -9.50 -14.01 -22.39
C LEU A 164 -9.41 -14.06 -23.92
N THR A 165 -8.50 -13.30 -24.51
CA THR A 165 -8.29 -13.24 -25.96
C THR A 165 -7.91 -14.61 -26.53
N ASP A 166 -6.99 -15.31 -25.89
CA ASP A 166 -6.55 -16.64 -26.31
C ASP A 166 -7.69 -17.66 -26.24
N ASN A 167 -8.47 -17.62 -25.15
CA ASN A 167 -9.65 -18.47 -24.99
C ASN A 167 -10.73 -18.23 -26.07
N VAL A 168 -10.94 -16.97 -26.46
CA VAL A 168 -11.89 -16.61 -27.54
C VAL A 168 -11.36 -17.06 -28.90
N LYS A 169 -10.08 -16.82 -29.20
CA LYS A 169 -9.45 -17.25 -30.45
C LYS A 169 -9.50 -18.77 -30.64
N ALA A 170 -9.22 -19.54 -29.58
CA ALA A 170 -9.24 -21.00 -29.63
C ALA A 170 -10.63 -21.59 -29.94
N LYS A 171 -11.72 -20.84 -29.68
CA LYS A 171 -13.10 -21.24 -29.94
C LYS A 171 -13.70 -20.56 -31.18
N SER A 172 -12.96 -19.68 -31.82
CA SER A 172 -13.43 -18.94 -32.99
C SER A 172 -13.35 -19.81 -34.24
N ASN A 173 -14.42 -19.80 -35.03
CA ASN A 173 -14.41 -20.39 -36.39
C ASN A 173 -13.74 -19.45 -37.41
N PHE A 174 -13.37 -18.23 -37.00
CA PHE A 174 -12.73 -17.23 -37.84
C PHE A 174 -11.22 -17.20 -37.57
N THR A 175 -10.43 -17.34 -38.62
CA THR A 175 -8.96 -17.37 -38.58
C THR A 175 -8.33 -16.08 -39.09
N LYS A 176 -9.04 -15.36 -39.97
CA LYS A 176 -8.69 -14.04 -40.50
C LYS A 176 -9.91 -13.13 -40.54
N THR A 177 -9.68 -11.83 -40.67
CA THR A 177 -10.74 -10.80 -40.66
C THR A 177 -11.78 -11.02 -41.77
N ASP A 178 -11.34 -11.48 -42.95
CA ASP A 178 -12.23 -11.83 -44.05
C ASP A 178 -13.26 -12.89 -43.64
N ASP A 179 -12.86 -13.91 -42.88
CA ASP A 179 -13.79 -14.98 -42.47
C ASP A 179 -14.95 -14.38 -41.67
N LEU A 180 -14.70 -13.34 -40.87
CA LEU A 180 -15.72 -12.62 -40.13
C LEU A 180 -16.55 -11.73 -41.07
N PHE A 181 -15.90 -10.91 -41.91
CA PHE A 181 -16.60 -9.98 -42.82
C PHE A 181 -17.49 -10.69 -43.84
N PHE A 182 -17.11 -11.88 -44.28
CA PHE A 182 -17.85 -12.68 -45.25
C PHE A 182 -18.64 -13.85 -44.61
N SER A 183 -18.78 -13.88 -43.28
CA SER A 183 -19.57 -14.91 -42.58
C SER A 183 -21.09 -14.72 -42.69
N GLY A 184 -21.54 -13.53 -43.07
CA GLY A 184 -22.95 -13.20 -43.30
C GLY A 184 -23.35 -13.32 -44.77
N GLU A 185 -24.55 -12.84 -45.10
CA GLU A 185 -24.99 -12.77 -46.51
C GLU A 185 -24.20 -11.70 -47.28
N THR A 186 -23.43 -12.12 -48.28
CA THR A 186 -22.68 -11.24 -49.18
C THR A 186 -23.07 -11.51 -50.64
N TYR A 187 -22.84 -10.53 -51.51
CA TYR A 187 -23.07 -10.64 -52.94
C TYR A 187 -21.87 -10.08 -53.71
N GLU A 188 -21.53 -10.71 -54.83
CA GLU A 188 -20.51 -10.23 -55.75
C GLU A 188 -21.17 -9.33 -56.81
N VAL A 189 -20.48 -8.25 -57.20
CA VAL A 189 -20.93 -7.32 -58.23
C VAL A 189 -19.92 -7.37 -59.37
N ASP A 190 -20.39 -7.74 -60.57
CA ASP A 190 -19.62 -7.74 -61.82
C ASP A 190 -19.52 -6.34 -62.45
#